data_AF-G0QTG5-F1
#
_entry.id   AF-G0QTG5-F1
#
_cell.length_a   1.000
_cell.length_b   1.000
_cell.length_c   1.000
_cell.angle_alpha   90.00
_cell.angle_beta   90.00
_cell.angle_gamma   90.00
#
_symmetry.space_group_name_H-M   'P 1'
#
loop_
_entity.id
_entity.type
_entity.pdbx_description
1 polymer ?
#
loop_
_entity_poly.entity_id
_entity_poly.type
_entity_poly.pdbx_seq_one_letter_code
_entity_poly.pdbx_strand_id
1 'polypeptide(L)'
;MVQQENLTFVNMDETGHIQKAILKEGIGEIPEKHREVLVYFVLRKENGDFVTGTDSNAYKIVIGRNDAIPLMDKIISSMRLGERVLAKINTEYVKQSPKLCQLYTKEEQIQGLELEIELVRLSNYRNNLWELESEEREKAAQQLKQEGNEQIKNKEYQIAAQKYNLALNSIRNDSNETFEELHQSLLNNISLAHLKNGDFNKCVQSASAALVNQQDNLKLLYRRAQAYEGLEQFDKAKEDLKTGLSIDPDNVEFQKELAGLANKEKAQKIKEKKVYENMFK
;
A
#
# COMPACT_ATOMS: atom_id res chain seq x y z
N MET A 1 37.53 17.30 -8.24
CA MET A 1 37.99 16.20 -9.11
C MET A 1 38.37 15.05 -8.21
N VAL A 2 37.43 14.12 -7.97
CA VAL A 2 37.72 12.87 -7.24
C VAL A 2 38.26 11.89 -8.28
N GLN A 3 39.40 11.28 -7.97
CA GLN A 3 40.17 10.39 -8.83
C GLN A 3 39.29 9.22 -9.34
N GLN A 4 39.14 9.11 -10.67
CA GLN A 4 38.38 8.06 -11.36
C GLN A 4 39.17 6.74 -11.54
N GLU A 5 40.34 6.58 -10.89
CA GLU A 5 41.35 5.62 -11.34
C GLU A 5 41.15 4.14 -10.95
N ASN A 6 40.09 3.75 -10.24
CA ASN A 6 39.83 2.33 -9.92
C ASN A 6 38.34 1.94 -9.89
N LEU A 7 37.53 2.50 -10.79
CA LEU A 7 36.13 2.09 -10.92
C LEU A 7 36.00 0.94 -11.93
N THR A 8 35.61 -0.24 -11.45
CA THR A 8 35.23 -1.36 -12.32
C THR A 8 33.82 -1.14 -12.86
N PHE A 9 33.72 -0.89 -14.16
CA PHE A 9 32.46 -0.77 -14.87
C PHE A 9 31.94 -2.14 -15.30
N VAL A 10 30.68 -2.41 -14.98
CA VAL A 10 29.95 -3.63 -15.37
C VAL A 10 28.90 -3.24 -16.42
N ASN A 11 28.88 -3.96 -17.54
CA ASN A 11 27.87 -3.76 -18.56
C ASN A 11 26.50 -4.22 -18.04
N MET A 12 25.50 -3.35 -18.15
CA MET A 12 24.14 -3.63 -17.70
C MET A 12 23.27 -4.22 -18.82
N ASP A 13 23.69 -4.12 -20.08
CA ASP A 13 23.04 -4.69 -21.25
C ASP A 13 24.03 -5.48 -22.13
N GLU A 14 23.48 -6.40 -22.92
CA GLU A 14 24.24 -7.18 -23.93
C GLU A 14 24.86 -6.27 -25.00
N THR A 15 24.31 -5.06 -25.17
CA THR A 15 24.76 -4.05 -26.13
C THR A 15 25.89 -3.15 -25.60
N GLY A 16 26.19 -3.19 -24.29
CA GLY A 16 27.23 -2.35 -23.66
C GLY A 16 26.93 -0.85 -23.68
N HIS A 17 25.68 -0.45 -23.93
CA HIS A 17 25.29 0.95 -24.00
C HIS A 17 25.20 1.60 -22.61
N ILE A 18 25.01 0.78 -21.58
CA ILE A 18 24.90 1.21 -20.19
C ILE A 18 25.94 0.47 -19.37
N GLN A 19 26.82 1.24 -18.75
CA GLN A 19 27.84 0.70 -17.85
C GLN A 19 27.63 1.26 -16.44
N LYS A 20 27.64 0.39 -15.43
CA LYS A 20 27.46 0.76 -14.02
C LYS A 20 28.77 0.53 -13.26
N ALA A 21 29.19 1.51 -12.46
CA ALA A 21 30.22 1.35 -11.44
C ALA A 21 29.64 1.69 -10.06
N ILE A 22 30.03 0.93 -9.05
CA ILE A 22 29.63 1.18 -7.66
C ILE A 22 30.63 2.18 -7.06
N LEU A 23 30.12 3.32 -6.59
CA LEU A 23 30.90 4.34 -5.88
C LEU A 23 30.91 4.09 -4.36
N LYS A 24 29.79 3.58 -3.84
CA LYS A 24 29.61 3.22 -2.44
C LYS A 24 28.76 1.97 -2.37
N GLU A 25 29.26 0.95 -1.70
CA GLU A 25 28.51 -0.29 -1.42
C GLU A 25 27.29 0.00 -0.55
N GLY A 26 26.15 -0.58 -0.94
CA GLY A 26 24.94 -0.60 -0.12
C GLY A 26 24.84 -1.85 0.74
N ILE A 27 23.87 -1.85 1.65
CA ILE A 27 23.58 -2.95 2.57
C ILE A 27 22.21 -3.57 2.26
N GLY A 28 22.07 -4.86 2.57
CA GLY A 28 20.82 -5.60 2.42
C GLY A 28 20.56 -6.08 0.99
N GLU A 29 19.28 -6.33 0.73
CA GLU A 29 18.82 -6.93 -0.53
C GLU A 29 18.49 -5.88 -1.60
N ILE A 30 18.45 -6.35 -2.84
CA ILE A 30 18.06 -5.55 -4.00
C ILE A 30 16.53 -5.33 -3.99
N PRO A 31 16.02 -4.14 -4.33
CA PRO A 31 14.59 -3.88 -4.28
C PRO A 31 13.79 -4.63 -5.36
N GLU A 32 12.64 -5.17 -4.95
CA GLU A 32 11.69 -5.86 -5.83
C GLU A 32 11.05 -4.93 -6.87
N LYS A 33 10.59 -5.53 -7.99
CA LYS A 33 9.78 -4.83 -8.99
C LYS A 33 8.48 -4.31 -8.36
N HIS A 34 8.01 -3.14 -8.81
CA HIS A 34 6.83 -2.42 -8.32
C HIS A 34 6.96 -1.82 -6.92
N ARG A 35 8.15 -1.87 -6.31
CA ARG A 35 8.42 -1.22 -5.03
C ARG A 35 8.63 0.29 -5.20
N GLU A 36 8.14 1.07 -4.24
CA GLU A 36 8.45 2.50 -4.17
C GLU A 36 9.81 2.71 -3.51
N VAL A 37 10.65 3.53 -4.13
CA VAL A 37 11.97 3.89 -3.64
C VAL A 37 12.16 5.40 -3.66
N LEU A 38 13.00 5.89 -2.76
CA LEU A 38 13.47 7.27 -2.77
C LEU A 38 14.95 7.28 -3.16
N VAL A 39 15.26 8.06 -4.19
CA VAL A 39 16.62 8.18 -4.72
C VAL A 39 17.04 9.64 -4.80
N TYR A 40 18.33 9.90 -4.60
CA TYR A 40 18.96 11.11 -5.12
C TYR A 40 19.60 10.76 -6.45
N PHE A 41 19.47 11.62 -7.45
CA PHE A 41 20.16 11.44 -8.72
C PHE A 41 20.69 12.74 -9.28
N VAL A 42 21.81 12.67 -9.97
CA VAL A 42 22.43 13.79 -10.69
C VAL A 42 22.84 13.29 -12.06
N LEU A 43 22.31 13.94 -13.10
CA LEU A 43 22.63 13.67 -14.49
C LEU A 43 23.54 14.77 -15.03
N ARG A 44 24.69 14.36 -15.56
CA ARG A 44 25.69 15.21 -16.18
C ARG A 44 26.00 14.72 -17.58
N LYS A 45 26.53 15.60 -18.41
CA LYS A 45 27.18 15.22 -19.68
C LYS A 45 28.60 14.75 -19.41
N GLU A 46 29.16 14.03 -20.39
CA GLU A 46 30.55 13.55 -20.35
C GLU A 46 31.59 14.68 -20.18
N ASN A 47 31.29 15.89 -20.66
CA ASN A 47 32.12 17.08 -20.45
C ASN A 47 32.00 17.69 -19.03
N GLY A 48 31.15 17.13 -18.17
CA GLY A 48 30.92 17.58 -16.80
C GLY A 48 29.74 18.55 -16.61
N ASP A 49 29.09 18.98 -17.71
CA ASP A 49 27.96 19.91 -17.65
C ASP A 49 26.76 19.29 -16.93
N PHE A 50 26.17 20.04 -16.00
CA PHE A 50 24.96 19.62 -15.30
C PHE A 50 23.74 19.69 -16.23
N VAL A 51 22.96 18.61 -16.26
CA VAL A 51 21.73 18.53 -17.07
C VAL A 51 20.51 18.66 -16.17
N THR A 52 20.37 17.76 -15.20
CA THR A 52 19.23 17.71 -14.28
C THR A 52 19.60 16.86 -13.07
N GLY A 53 18.92 17.07 -11.95
CA GLY A 53 19.15 16.28 -10.76
C GLY A 53 18.15 16.61 -9.66
N THR A 54 18.28 15.90 -8.56
CA THR A 54 17.57 16.17 -7.33
C THR A 54 18.33 17.20 -6.51
N ASP A 55 17.65 18.28 -6.11
CA ASP A 55 18.26 19.32 -5.27
C ASP A 55 18.44 18.82 -3.83
N SER A 56 17.40 18.95 -2.99
CA SER A 56 17.42 18.61 -1.56
C SER A 56 16.44 17.51 -1.18
N ASN A 57 15.39 17.32 -1.98
CA ASN A 57 14.35 16.31 -1.72
C ASN A 57 14.60 15.07 -2.57
N ALA A 58 14.55 13.90 -1.94
CA ALA A 58 14.70 12.63 -2.63
C ALA A 58 13.53 12.43 -3.62
N TYR A 59 13.85 11.95 -4.81
CA TYR A 59 12.89 11.69 -5.87
C TYR A 59 12.23 10.33 -5.66
N LYS A 60 10.90 10.31 -5.71
CA LYS A 60 10.10 9.09 -5.53
C LYS A 60 9.92 8.37 -6.85
N ILE A 61 10.34 7.12 -6.92
CA ILE A 61 10.22 6.24 -8.10
C ILE A 61 9.50 4.95 -7.71
N VAL A 62 8.63 4.45 -8.58
CA VAL A 62 8.07 3.09 -8.50
C VAL A 62 8.77 2.22 -9.53
N ILE A 63 9.52 1.20 -9.10
CA ILE A 63 10.31 0.35 -10.01
C ILE A 63 9.38 -0.36 -11.00
N GLY A 64 9.64 -0.24 -12.30
CA GLY A 64 8.91 -0.97 -13.36
C GLY A 64 7.66 -0.28 -13.88
N ARG A 65 7.31 0.91 -13.36
CA ARG A 65 6.19 1.71 -13.87
C ARG A 65 6.58 2.62 -15.03
N ASN A 66 7.89 2.75 -15.33
CA ASN A 66 8.43 3.66 -16.35
C ASN A 66 8.03 5.14 -16.15
N ASP A 67 7.67 5.53 -14.92
CA ASP A 67 7.38 6.92 -14.57
C ASP A 67 8.63 7.80 -14.80
N ALA A 68 9.82 7.22 -14.60
CA ALA A 68 11.14 7.81 -14.84
C ALA A 68 11.67 7.58 -16.28
N ILE A 69 12.97 7.84 -16.47
CA ILE A 69 13.73 7.35 -17.63
C ILE A 69 13.88 5.82 -17.42
N PRO A 70 13.51 4.95 -18.40
CA PRO A 70 13.56 3.48 -18.25
C PRO A 70 14.91 2.91 -17.78
N LEU A 71 15.98 3.68 -18.02
CA LEU A 71 17.31 3.41 -17.50
C LEU A 71 17.38 3.36 -15.96
N MET A 72 16.70 4.28 -15.26
CA MET A 72 16.75 4.36 -13.80
C MET A 72 16.16 3.10 -13.17
N ASP A 73 15.07 2.57 -13.71
CA ASP A 73 14.46 1.33 -13.24
C ASP A 73 15.44 0.15 -13.32
N LYS A 74 16.23 0.08 -14.41
CA LYS A 74 17.25 -0.95 -14.62
C LYS A 74 18.44 -0.81 -13.67
N ILE A 75 18.88 0.42 -13.38
CA ILE A 75 19.97 0.67 -12.44
C ILE A 75 19.51 0.36 -11.01
N ILE A 76 18.36 0.90 -10.59
CA ILE A 76 17.81 0.76 -9.23
C ILE A 76 17.52 -0.71 -8.92
N SER A 77 17.04 -1.50 -9.89
CA SER A 77 16.82 -2.95 -9.73
C SER A 77 18.10 -3.77 -9.60
N SER A 78 19.28 -3.14 -9.59
CA SER A 78 20.57 -3.76 -9.28
C SER A 78 21.27 -3.15 -8.06
N MET A 79 20.62 -2.19 -7.38
CA MET A 79 21.19 -1.46 -6.24
C MET A 79 20.73 -2.01 -4.91
N ARG A 80 21.51 -1.78 -3.85
CA ARG A 80 21.16 -2.04 -2.45
C ARG A 80 20.90 -0.75 -1.69
N LEU A 81 20.26 -0.84 -0.52
CA LEU A 81 19.98 0.34 0.30
C LEU A 81 21.28 1.05 0.71
N GLY A 82 21.36 2.36 0.49
CA GLY A 82 22.54 3.17 0.73
C GLY A 82 23.63 3.06 -0.34
N GLU A 83 23.42 2.25 -1.39
CA GLU A 83 24.35 2.14 -2.52
C GLU A 83 24.34 3.43 -3.33
N ARG A 84 25.54 3.87 -3.73
CA ARG A 84 25.74 4.99 -4.65
C ARG A 84 26.48 4.49 -5.87
N VAL A 85 25.95 4.80 -7.05
CA VAL A 85 26.42 4.23 -8.32
C VAL A 85 26.59 5.33 -9.36
N LEU A 86 27.58 5.14 -10.22
CA LEU A 86 27.81 5.96 -11.41
C LEU A 86 27.50 5.11 -12.64
N ALA A 87 26.53 5.54 -13.42
CA ALA A 87 26.17 4.92 -14.68
C ALA A 87 26.64 5.79 -15.85
N LYS A 88 27.43 5.20 -16.76
CA LYS A 88 27.81 5.81 -18.03
C LYS A 88 26.87 5.32 -19.12
N ILE A 89 26.35 6.27 -19.88
CA ILE A 89 25.34 6.07 -20.91
C ILE A 89 25.93 6.55 -22.23
N ASN A 90 26.01 5.65 -23.21
CA ASN A 90 26.56 5.99 -24.51
C ASN A 90 25.61 6.88 -25.33
N THR A 91 26.15 7.52 -26.37
CA THR A 91 25.40 8.41 -27.26
C THR A 91 24.28 7.70 -28.04
N GLU A 92 24.43 6.40 -28.31
CA GLU A 92 23.44 5.62 -29.05
C GLU A 92 22.17 5.39 -28.23
N TYR A 93 22.29 5.08 -26.94
CA TYR A 93 21.14 4.95 -26.04
C TYR A 93 20.41 6.29 -25.84
N VAL A 94 21.16 7.39 -25.76
CA VAL A 94 20.58 8.74 -25.68
C VAL A 94 19.73 9.05 -26.93
N LYS A 95 20.22 8.69 -28.12
CA LYS A 95 19.48 8.85 -29.39
C LYS A 95 18.22 7.98 -29.44
N GLN A 96 18.27 6.77 -28.89
CA GLN A 96 17.14 5.84 -28.89
C GLN A 96 16.04 6.22 -27.89
N SER A 97 16.35 6.98 -26.85
CA SER A 97 15.39 7.38 -25.82
C SER A 97 14.81 8.78 -26.11
N PRO A 98 13.51 8.91 -26.47
CA PRO A 98 12.92 10.21 -26.80
C PRO A 98 12.99 11.22 -25.63
N LYS A 99 12.83 10.75 -24.38
CA LYS A 99 12.90 11.59 -23.18
C LYS A 99 14.31 12.17 -22.96
N LEU A 100 15.37 11.41 -23.25
CA LEU A 100 16.76 11.87 -23.10
C LEU A 100 17.18 12.74 -24.29
N CYS A 101 16.77 12.37 -25.51
CA CYS A 101 17.04 13.14 -26.72
C CYS A 101 16.47 14.58 -26.63
N GLN A 102 15.31 14.75 -25.99
CA GLN A 102 14.74 16.08 -25.71
C GLN A 102 15.68 16.99 -24.90
N LEU A 103 16.57 16.43 -24.07
CA LEU A 103 17.52 17.21 -23.28
C LEU A 103 18.64 17.85 -24.12
N TYR A 104 18.85 17.36 -25.35
CA TYR A 104 19.84 17.84 -26.31
C TYR A 104 19.25 18.68 -27.45
N THR A 105 17.97 19.08 -27.37
CA THR A 105 17.24 19.77 -28.45
C THR A 105 17.86 21.10 -28.95
N LYS A 106 18.91 21.60 -28.30
CA LYS A 106 19.62 22.84 -28.66
C LYS A 106 21.07 22.62 -29.13
N GLU A 107 21.54 21.37 -29.24
CA GLU A 107 22.94 21.06 -29.52
C GLU A 107 23.09 20.21 -30.79
N GLU A 108 24.11 20.54 -31.60
CA GLU A 108 24.40 19.85 -32.87
C GLU A 108 25.06 18.46 -32.67
N GLN A 109 25.62 18.19 -31.48
CA GLN A 109 26.28 16.94 -31.16
C GLN A 109 25.76 16.34 -29.85
N ILE A 110 25.22 15.13 -29.92
CA ILE A 110 24.78 14.35 -28.75
C ILE A 110 26.00 13.67 -28.14
N GLN A 111 26.30 14.02 -26.89
CA GLN A 111 27.38 13.43 -26.08
C GLN A 111 26.86 12.33 -25.15
N GLY A 112 27.77 11.52 -24.60
CA GLY A 112 27.41 10.57 -23.55
C GLY A 112 26.90 11.27 -22.29
N LEU A 113 26.20 10.52 -21.45
CA LEU A 113 25.68 10.99 -20.17
C LEU A 113 26.29 10.19 -19.02
N GLU A 114 26.53 10.88 -17.90
CA GLU A 114 26.91 10.29 -16.63
C GLU A 114 25.78 10.51 -15.62
N LEU A 115 25.20 9.42 -15.12
CA LEU A 115 24.12 9.43 -14.16
C LEU A 115 24.60 8.87 -12.83
N GLU A 116 24.65 9.72 -11.83
CA GLU A 116 24.94 9.33 -10.46
C GLU A 116 23.62 9.12 -9.71
N ILE A 117 23.44 7.96 -9.07
CA ILE A 117 22.23 7.62 -8.30
C ILE A 117 22.64 7.11 -6.92
N GLU A 118 21.97 7.59 -5.87
CA GLU A 118 22.04 7.07 -4.51
C GLU A 118 20.67 6.56 -4.06
N LEU A 119 20.61 5.30 -3.67
CA LEU A 119 19.39 4.68 -3.16
C LEU A 119 19.26 4.95 -1.65
N VAL A 120 18.53 6.00 -1.29
CA VAL A 120 18.49 6.49 0.09
C VAL A 120 17.53 5.71 0.96
N ARG A 121 16.36 5.37 0.41
CA ARG A 121 15.31 4.71 1.17
C ARG A 121 14.51 3.77 0.31
N LEU A 122 14.37 2.55 0.79
CA LEU A 122 13.34 1.64 0.35
C LEU A 122 12.07 1.99 1.11
N SER A 123 10.94 2.17 0.42
CA SER A 123 9.67 2.18 1.15
C SER A 123 9.53 0.83 1.86
N ASN A 124 9.17 0.83 3.13
CA ASN A 124 8.91 -0.38 3.92
C ASN A 124 7.59 -1.04 3.54
N TYR A 125 7.09 -0.78 2.33
CA TYR A 125 5.82 -1.30 1.89
C TYR A 125 6.07 -2.43 0.90
N ARG A 126 6.01 -3.66 1.44
CA ARG A 126 6.00 -4.99 0.77
C ARG A 126 7.43 -5.53 0.49
N ASN A 127 7.81 -6.78 0.82
CA ASN A 127 7.01 -8.01 0.79
C ASN A 127 7.36 -9.10 1.83
N ASN A 128 8.30 -8.91 2.76
CA ASN A 128 8.73 -10.01 3.65
C ASN A 128 8.54 -9.73 5.15
N LEU A 129 7.41 -9.14 5.55
CA LEU A 129 7.14 -8.98 7.00
C LEU A 129 7.17 -10.34 7.72
N TRP A 130 6.84 -11.43 7.02
CA TRP A 130 6.85 -12.80 7.55
C TRP A 130 8.26 -13.36 7.83
N GLU A 131 9.31 -12.77 7.27
CA GLU A 131 10.73 -13.17 7.45
C GLU A 131 11.38 -12.44 8.63
N LEU A 132 10.72 -11.42 9.18
CA LEU A 132 11.18 -10.74 10.38
C LEU A 132 11.02 -11.64 11.60
N GLU A 133 11.97 -11.53 12.53
CA GLU A 133 11.86 -12.12 13.86
C GLU A 133 10.56 -11.65 14.55
N SER A 134 9.97 -12.50 15.40
CA SER A 134 8.61 -12.27 15.93
C SER A 134 8.44 -10.90 16.60
N GLU A 135 9.42 -10.40 17.34
CA GLU A 135 9.35 -9.06 17.96
C GLU A 135 9.36 -7.90 16.96
N GLU A 136 10.22 -7.97 15.93
CA GLU A 136 10.30 -6.92 14.92
C GLU A 136 9.04 -6.90 14.04
N ARG A 137 8.51 -8.09 13.74
CA ARG A 137 7.26 -8.24 13.03
C ARG A 137 6.07 -7.68 13.81
N GLU A 138 6.03 -7.92 15.13
CA GLU A 138 5.01 -7.34 15.99
C GLU A 138 5.07 -5.81 15.97
N LYS A 139 6.27 -5.24 16.14
CA LYS A 139 6.46 -3.77 16.07
C LYS A 139 6.01 -3.21 14.71
N ALA A 140 6.36 -3.89 13.61
CA ALA A 140 5.94 -3.49 12.27
C ALA A 140 4.41 -3.54 12.10
N ALA A 141 3.76 -4.61 12.55
CA ALA A 141 2.31 -4.75 12.50
C ALA A 141 1.60 -3.70 13.38
N GLN A 142 2.15 -3.38 14.56
CA GLN A 142 1.66 -2.31 15.42
C GLN A 142 1.81 -0.92 14.75
N GLN A 143 2.93 -0.66 14.07
CA GLN A 143 3.11 0.58 13.32
C GLN A 143 2.09 0.71 12.18
N LEU A 144 1.87 -0.35 11.41
CA LEU A 144 0.84 -0.38 10.36
C LEU A 144 -0.56 -0.14 10.93
N LYS A 145 -0.85 -0.66 12.13
CA LYS A 145 -2.10 -0.36 12.85
C LYS A 145 -2.20 1.13 13.19
N GLN A 146 -1.13 1.75 13.68
CA GLN A 146 -1.12 3.19 13.99
C GLN A 146 -1.32 4.05 12.74
N GLU A 147 -0.62 3.74 11.64
CA GLU A 147 -0.82 4.41 10.36
C GLU A 147 -2.26 4.26 9.85
N GLY A 148 -2.86 3.06 9.99
CA GLY A 148 -4.27 2.84 9.69
C GLY A 148 -5.20 3.71 10.54
N ASN A 149 -4.91 3.86 11.84
CA ASN A 149 -5.70 4.70 12.75
C ASN A 149 -5.63 6.19 12.34
N GLU A 150 -4.49 6.66 11.86
CA GLU A 150 -4.35 8.01 11.30
C GLU A 150 -5.21 8.19 10.06
N GLN A 151 -5.23 7.20 9.16
CA GLN A 151 -6.08 7.27 7.96
C GLN A 151 -7.58 7.24 8.30
N ILE A 152 -7.99 6.53 9.36
CA ILE A 152 -9.37 6.62 9.87
C ILE A 152 -9.72 8.06 10.29
N LYS A 153 -8.82 8.77 10.99
CA LYS A 153 -9.03 10.17 11.39
C LYS A 153 -9.13 11.10 10.17
N ASN A 154 -8.35 10.83 9.14
CA ASN A 154 -8.37 11.56 7.87
C ASN A 154 -9.56 11.19 6.97
N LYS A 155 -10.41 10.25 7.37
CA LYS A 155 -11.53 9.70 6.59
C LYS A 155 -11.11 8.95 5.32
N GLU A 156 -9.84 8.58 5.21
CA GLU A 156 -9.27 7.78 4.13
C GLU A 156 -9.46 6.27 4.41
N TYR A 157 -10.72 5.85 4.46
CA TYR A 157 -11.11 4.52 4.98
C TYR A 157 -10.56 3.36 4.15
N GLN A 158 -10.49 3.51 2.82
CA GLN A 158 -9.92 2.50 1.94
C GLN A 158 -8.42 2.29 2.21
N ILE A 159 -7.66 3.36 2.43
CA ILE A 159 -6.23 3.30 2.76
C ILE A 159 -6.05 2.69 4.16
N ALA A 160 -6.88 3.08 5.13
CA ALA A 160 -6.88 2.49 6.46
C ALA A 160 -7.08 0.96 6.40
N ALA A 161 -8.08 0.49 5.65
CA ALA A 161 -8.33 -0.94 5.47
C ALA A 161 -7.13 -1.66 4.85
N GLN A 162 -6.46 -1.07 3.86
CA GLN A 162 -5.26 -1.66 3.27
C GLN A 162 -4.13 -1.80 4.29
N LYS A 163 -3.89 -0.78 5.11
CA LYS A 163 -2.86 -0.76 6.16
C LYS A 163 -3.10 -1.86 7.20
N TYR A 164 -4.33 -1.97 7.70
CA TYR A 164 -4.68 -3.03 8.65
C TYR A 164 -4.59 -4.43 8.04
N ASN A 165 -5.04 -4.63 6.80
CA ASN A 165 -4.92 -5.94 6.14
C ASN A 165 -3.46 -6.35 5.92
N LEU A 166 -2.57 -5.39 5.68
CA LEU A 166 -1.13 -5.65 5.61
C LEU A 166 -0.54 -6.04 6.97
N ALA A 167 -1.02 -5.44 8.06
CA ALA A 167 -0.67 -5.82 9.42
C ALA A 167 -1.25 -7.18 9.86
N LEU A 168 -2.40 -7.58 9.29
CA LEU A 168 -3.11 -8.83 9.59
C LEU A 168 -2.55 -10.04 8.83
N ASN A 169 -2.20 -9.83 7.56
CA ASN A 169 -1.09 -10.55 6.93
C ASN A 169 0.18 -10.25 7.76
N SER A 170 1.42 -10.65 7.52
CA SER A 170 2.49 -10.56 8.54
C SER A 170 2.28 -11.40 9.82
N ILE A 171 1.14 -11.35 10.52
CA ILE A 171 0.92 -12.08 11.79
C ILE A 171 0.08 -13.37 11.63
N ARG A 172 -0.54 -13.59 10.46
CA ARG A 172 -1.57 -14.64 10.21
C ARG A 172 -1.20 -16.09 10.55
N ASN A 173 0.09 -16.44 10.64
CA ASN A 173 0.56 -17.82 10.79
C ASN A 173 1.30 -18.10 12.11
N ASP A 174 1.35 -17.14 13.03
CA ASP A 174 2.11 -17.31 14.27
C ASP A 174 1.16 -17.52 15.45
N SER A 175 1.50 -18.49 16.30
CA SER A 175 0.63 -18.98 17.39
C SER A 175 0.89 -18.28 18.73
N ASN A 176 1.55 -17.12 18.70
CA ASN A 176 1.86 -16.34 19.89
C ASN A 176 0.62 -15.62 20.44
N GLU A 177 0.42 -15.67 21.77
CA GLU A 177 -0.69 -14.99 22.45
C GLU A 177 -0.71 -13.48 22.17
N THR A 178 0.44 -12.82 22.04
CA THR A 178 0.50 -11.38 21.71
C THR A 178 -0.05 -11.08 20.32
N PHE A 179 0.12 -12.01 19.37
CA PHE A 179 -0.45 -11.85 18.03
C PHE A 179 -1.96 -12.03 18.02
N GLU A 180 -2.55 -12.80 18.94
CA GLU A 180 -4.00 -12.98 19.01
C GLU A 180 -4.70 -11.66 19.38
N GLU A 181 -4.22 -10.94 20.39
CA GLU A 181 -4.77 -9.63 20.76
C GLU A 181 -4.65 -8.62 19.62
N LEU A 182 -3.50 -8.59 18.95
CA LEU A 182 -3.27 -7.71 17.81
C LEU A 182 -4.16 -8.10 16.62
N HIS A 183 -4.31 -9.39 16.34
CA HIS A 183 -5.17 -9.93 15.30
C HIS A 183 -6.62 -9.51 15.51
N GLN A 184 -7.14 -9.66 16.73
CA GLN A 184 -8.50 -9.22 17.05
C GLN A 184 -8.67 -7.70 16.94
N SER A 185 -7.68 -6.93 17.41
CA SER A 185 -7.68 -5.47 17.28
C SER A 185 -7.71 -5.03 15.81
N LEU A 186 -6.95 -5.71 14.95
CA LEU A 186 -6.90 -5.44 13.51
C LEU A 186 -8.22 -5.77 12.82
N LEU A 187 -8.81 -6.94 13.08
CA LEU A 187 -10.12 -7.30 12.51
C LEU A 187 -11.22 -6.30 12.92
N ASN A 188 -11.19 -5.84 14.17
CA ASN A 188 -12.11 -4.81 14.66
C ASN A 188 -11.94 -3.49 13.88
N ASN A 189 -10.71 -3.06 13.65
CA ASN A 189 -10.43 -1.84 12.90
C ASN A 189 -10.74 -1.97 11.40
N ILE A 190 -10.49 -3.13 10.80
CA ILE A 190 -10.86 -3.43 9.40
C ILE A 190 -12.38 -3.37 9.23
N SER A 191 -13.15 -3.93 10.18
CA SER A 191 -14.61 -3.90 10.13
C SER A 191 -15.15 -2.47 10.19
N LEU A 192 -14.56 -1.61 11.03
CA LEU A 192 -14.87 -0.18 11.08
C LEU A 192 -14.54 0.53 9.76
N ALA A 193 -13.35 0.28 9.22
CA ALA A 193 -12.90 0.91 7.98
C ALA A 193 -13.86 0.57 6.82
N HIS A 194 -14.21 -0.71 6.65
CA HIS A 194 -15.14 -1.12 5.61
C HIS A 194 -16.55 -0.58 5.81
N LEU A 195 -17.05 -0.54 7.05
CA LEU A 195 -18.35 0.07 7.34
C LEU A 195 -18.38 1.55 6.93
N LYS A 196 -17.36 2.31 7.31
CA LYS A 196 -17.26 3.75 6.98
C LYS A 196 -17.05 4.00 5.49
N ASN A 197 -16.41 3.06 4.78
CA ASN A 197 -16.24 3.11 3.33
C ASN A 197 -17.51 2.70 2.54
N GLY A 198 -18.52 2.12 3.21
CA GLY A 198 -19.70 1.55 2.54
C GLY A 198 -19.49 0.16 1.93
N ASP A 199 -18.34 -0.49 2.20
CA ASP A 199 -18.04 -1.85 1.75
C ASP A 199 -18.72 -2.89 2.65
N PHE A 200 -20.06 -2.92 2.66
CA PHE A 200 -20.82 -3.70 3.63
C PHE A 200 -20.50 -5.20 3.63
N ASN A 201 -20.30 -5.81 2.45
CA ASN A 201 -19.90 -7.22 2.35
C ASN A 201 -18.56 -7.51 3.07
N LYS A 202 -17.56 -6.63 2.91
CA LYS A 202 -16.24 -6.80 3.56
C LYS A 202 -16.31 -6.52 5.06
N CYS A 203 -17.17 -5.58 5.47
CA CYS A 203 -17.47 -5.35 6.88
C CYS A 203 -18.03 -6.61 7.54
N VAL A 204 -19.05 -7.25 6.93
CA VAL A 204 -19.65 -8.49 7.44
C VAL A 204 -18.60 -9.59 7.58
N GLN A 205 -17.74 -9.79 6.58
CA GLN A 205 -16.67 -10.79 6.64
C GLN A 205 -15.71 -10.54 7.81
N SER A 206 -15.21 -9.31 7.93
CA SER A 206 -14.22 -8.95 8.96
C SER A 206 -14.81 -8.97 10.37
N ALA A 207 -16.05 -8.48 10.53
CA ALA A 207 -16.75 -8.52 11.81
C ALA A 207 -17.09 -9.95 12.22
N SER A 208 -17.52 -10.80 11.28
CA SER A 208 -17.81 -12.21 11.57
C SER A 208 -16.55 -12.98 11.97
N ALA A 209 -15.41 -12.72 11.31
CA ALA A 209 -14.13 -13.31 11.69
C ALA A 209 -13.73 -12.92 13.13
N ALA A 210 -13.90 -11.65 13.52
CA ALA A 210 -13.60 -11.20 14.88
C ALA A 210 -14.57 -11.78 15.93
N LEU A 211 -15.86 -11.90 15.59
CA LEU A 211 -16.88 -12.44 16.49
C LEU A 211 -16.68 -13.93 16.80
N VAL A 212 -15.86 -14.68 16.04
CA VAL A 212 -15.49 -16.07 16.40
C VAL A 212 -14.86 -16.11 17.80
N ASN A 213 -13.95 -15.16 18.10
CA ASN A 213 -13.22 -15.08 19.37
C ASN A 213 -13.77 -14.00 20.32
N GLN A 214 -14.66 -13.12 19.83
CA GLN A 214 -15.23 -12.01 20.60
C GLN A 214 -16.77 -11.95 20.50
N GLN A 215 -17.44 -13.08 20.77
CA GLN A 215 -18.89 -13.24 20.55
C GLN A 215 -19.73 -12.13 21.22
N ASP A 216 -19.31 -11.66 22.39
CA ASP A 216 -20.03 -10.66 23.18
C ASP A 216 -19.64 -9.20 22.85
N ASN A 217 -18.86 -8.97 21.79
CA ASN A 217 -18.40 -7.64 21.44
C ASN A 217 -19.52 -6.80 20.79
N LEU A 218 -20.19 -6.00 21.60
CA LEU A 218 -21.27 -5.10 21.19
C LEU A 218 -20.91 -4.21 20.00
N LYS A 219 -19.65 -3.72 19.90
CA LYS A 219 -19.23 -2.88 18.77
C LYS A 219 -19.22 -3.65 17.47
N LEU A 220 -18.78 -4.91 17.48
CA LEU A 220 -18.75 -5.76 16.29
C LEU A 220 -20.14 -6.18 15.87
N LEU A 221 -20.99 -6.57 16.83
CA LEU A 221 -22.41 -6.89 16.58
C LEU A 221 -23.13 -5.69 15.94
N TYR A 222 -22.95 -4.49 16.51
CA TYR A 222 -23.58 -3.29 15.98
C TYR A 222 -23.11 -2.94 14.56
N ARG A 223 -21.79 -2.99 14.31
CA ARG A 223 -21.23 -2.72 12.97
C ARG A 223 -21.71 -3.74 11.93
N ARG A 224 -21.77 -5.03 12.30
CA ARG A 224 -22.25 -6.09 11.41
C ARG A 224 -23.74 -5.93 11.13
N ALA A 225 -24.54 -5.55 12.12
CA ALA A 225 -25.94 -5.21 11.94
C ALA A 225 -26.14 -4.03 10.97
N GLN A 226 -25.36 -2.95 11.12
CA GLN A 226 -25.39 -1.81 10.19
C GLN A 226 -24.98 -2.20 8.76
N ALA A 227 -23.99 -3.09 8.62
CA ALA A 227 -23.61 -3.61 7.31
C ALA A 227 -24.69 -4.51 6.69
N TYR A 228 -25.34 -5.38 7.47
CA TYR A 228 -26.47 -6.17 6.99
C TYR A 228 -27.65 -5.30 6.59
N GLU A 229 -27.91 -4.23 7.34
CA GLU A 229 -28.91 -3.23 6.96
C GLU A 229 -28.58 -2.57 5.61
N GLY A 230 -27.32 -2.16 5.41
CA GLY A 230 -26.85 -1.60 4.15
C GLY A 230 -26.93 -2.58 2.97
N LEU A 231 -26.99 -3.89 3.25
CA LEU A 231 -27.21 -4.97 2.28
C LEU A 231 -28.68 -5.41 2.17
N GLU A 232 -29.60 -4.70 2.85
CA GLU A 232 -31.03 -5.06 2.94
C GLU A 232 -31.28 -6.48 3.51
N GLN A 233 -30.33 -7.02 4.28
CA GLN A 233 -30.44 -8.31 4.98
C GLN A 233 -30.99 -8.12 6.40
N PHE A 234 -32.22 -7.58 6.49
CA PHE A 234 -32.78 -7.11 7.76
C PHE A 234 -32.94 -8.19 8.83
N ASP A 235 -33.21 -9.45 8.46
CA ASP A 235 -33.35 -10.53 9.43
C ASP A 235 -32.04 -10.79 10.19
N LYS A 236 -30.90 -10.79 9.48
CA LYS A 236 -29.58 -10.94 10.09
C LYS A 236 -29.19 -9.73 10.93
N ALA A 237 -29.54 -8.52 10.48
CA ALA A 237 -29.32 -7.31 11.27
C ALA A 237 -30.06 -7.37 12.61
N LYS A 238 -31.32 -7.86 12.62
CA LYS A 238 -32.09 -8.05 13.84
C LYS A 238 -31.48 -9.12 14.76
N GLU A 239 -30.92 -10.19 14.21
CA GLU A 239 -30.26 -11.23 14.99
C GLU A 239 -29.07 -10.66 15.78
N ASP A 240 -28.20 -9.89 15.11
CA ASP A 240 -27.07 -9.22 15.76
C ASP A 240 -27.53 -8.22 16.84
N LEU A 241 -28.59 -7.45 16.57
CA LEU A 241 -29.12 -6.48 17.53
C LEU A 241 -29.79 -7.17 18.73
N LYS A 242 -30.53 -8.25 18.52
CA LYS A 242 -31.12 -9.02 19.62
C LYS A 242 -30.04 -9.69 20.48
N THR A 243 -28.98 -10.20 19.84
CA THR A 243 -27.83 -10.74 20.55
C THR A 243 -27.18 -9.67 21.42
N GLY A 244 -26.94 -8.46 20.89
CA GLY A 244 -26.41 -7.36 21.69
C GLY A 244 -27.34 -6.93 22.84
N LEU A 245 -28.65 -6.89 22.62
CA LEU A 245 -29.63 -6.60 23.69
C LEU A 245 -29.74 -7.72 24.74
N SER A 246 -29.35 -8.95 24.42
CA SER A 246 -29.25 -10.02 25.42
C SER A 246 -28.04 -9.84 26.34
N ILE A 247 -27.00 -9.14 25.86
CA ILE A 247 -25.79 -8.82 26.61
C ILE A 247 -25.97 -7.51 27.40
N ASP A 248 -26.53 -6.49 26.75
CA ASP A 248 -26.81 -5.16 27.31
C ASP A 248 -28.26 -4.73 26.99
N PRO A 249 -29.24 -5.10 27.83
CA PRO A 249 -30.66 -4.84 27.60
C PRO A 249 -31.02 -3.34 27.51
N ASP A 250 -30.27 -2.48 28.20
CA ASP A 250 -30.52 -1.04 28.28
C ASP A 250 -29.83 -0.24 27.17
N ASN A 251 -29.23 -0.93 26.20
CA ASN A 251 -28.50 -0.28 25.12
C ASN A 251 -29.43 0.48 24.16
N VAL A 252 -29.48 1.80 24.33
CA VAL A 252 -30.36 2.70 23.56
C VAL A 252 -30.07 2.66 22.06
N GLU A 253 -28.81 2.52 21.64
CA GLU A 253 -28.43 2.47 20.22
C GLU A 253 -29.02 1.23 19.55
N PHE A 254 -28.91 0.08 20.21
CA PHE A 254 -29.46 -1.17 19.70
C PHE A 254 -30.99 -1.17 19.65
N GLN A 255 -31.66 -0.66 20.70
CA GLN A 255 -33.12 -0.54 20.73
C GLN A 255 -33.63 0.36 19.58
N LYS A 256 -32.97 1.49 19.36
CA LYS A 256 -33.31 2.44 18.31
C LYS A 256 -33.11 1.84 16.92
N GLU A 257 -31.99 1.18 16.68
CA GLU A 257 -31.69 0.53 15.40
C GLU A 257 -32.71 -0.58 15.09
N LEU A 258 -33.04 -1.40 16.10
CA LEU A 258 -33.99 -2.50 15.95
C LEU A 258 -35.40 -2.00 15.62
N ALA A 259 -35.84 -0.90 16.24
CA ALA A 259 -37.10 -0.26 15.92
C ALA A 259 -37.11 0.34 14.50
N GLY A 260 -35.97 0.89 14.04
CA GLY A 260 -35.80 1.42 12.70
C GLY A 260 -35.92 0.37 11.60
N LEU A 261 -35.34 -0.82 11.82
CA LEU A 261 -35.36 -1.92 10.85
C LEU A 261 -36.77 -2.39 10.49
N ALA A 262 -37.70 -2.42 11.46
CA ALA A 262 -39.08 -2.85 11.21
C ALA A 262 -39.79 -1.97 10.18
N ASN A 263 -39.48 -0.68 10.14
CA ASN A 263 -40.04 0.24 9.15
C ASN A 263 -39.41 0.06 7.77
N LYS A 264 -38.09 -0.15 7.72
CA LYS A 264 -37.35 -0.39 6.47
C LYS A 264 -37.80 -1.69 5.79
N GLU A 265 -38.02 -2.75 6.55
CA GLU A 265 -38.51 -4.03 6.04
C GLU A 265 -39.92 -3.93 5.45
N LYS A 266 -40.85 -3.22 6.13
CA LYS A 266 -42.18 -2.95 5.58
C LYS A 266 -42.10 -2.18 4.27
N ALA A 267 -41.22 -1.19 4.20
CA ALA A 267 -41.01 -0.41 2.98
C ALA A 267 -40.44 -1.28 1.83
N GLN A 268 -39.51 -2.19 2.11
CA GLN A 268 -38.99 -3.15 1.13
C GLN A 268 -40.08 -4.07 0.60
N LYS A 269 -40.88 -4.69 1.47
CA LYS A 269 -41.99 -5.57 1.07
C LYS A 269 -43.01 -4.85 0.18
N ILE A 270 -43.31 -3.58 0.47
CA ILE A 270 -44.19 -2.76 -0.38
C ILE A 270 -43.56 -2.51 -1.75
N LYS A 271 -42.26 -2.22 -1.81
CA LYS A 271 -41.54 -2.03 -3.08
C LYS A 271 -41.52 -3.32 -3.91
N GLU A 272 -41.18 -4.44 -3.30
CA GLU A 272 -41.16 -5.76 -3.94
C GLU A 272 -42.54 -6.14 -4.50
N LYS A 273 -43.60 -5.93 -3.72
CA LYS A 273 -44.98 -6.16 -4.19
C LYS A 273 -45.33 -5.31 -5.40
N LYS A 274 -44.95 -4.02 -5.42
CA LYS A 274 -45.18 -3.13 -6.58
C LYS A 274 -44.38 -3.57 -7.81
N VAL A 275 -43.14 -4.01 -7.62
CA VAL A 275 -42.29 -4.53 -8.72
C VAL A 275 -42.94 -5.79 -9.31
N TYR A 276 -43.38 -6.71 -8.47
CA TYR A 276 -44.08 -7.93 -8.89
C TYR A 276 -45.37 -7.59 -9.66
N GLU A 277 -46.22 -6.71 -9.14
CA GLU A 277 -47.45 -6.27 -9.81
C GLU A 277 -47.22 -5.64 -11.20
N ASN A 278 -46.05 -5.02 -11.42
CA ASN A 278 -45.68 -4.44 -12.70
C ASN A 278 -45.07 -5.44 -13.69
N MET A 279 -44.54 -6.58 -13.24
CA MET A 279 -43.97 -7.61 -14.12
C MET A 279 -45.03 -8.49 -14.81
N PHE A 280 -46.24 -8.53 -14.27
CA PHE A 280 -47.36 -9.33 -14.81
C PHE A 280 -48.45 -8.48 -15.50
N LYS A 281 -48.14 -7.21 -15.82
CA LYS A 281 -48.93 -6.33 -16.68
C LYS A 281 -48.24 -6.16 -18.02
#